data_AF-A0AAW3YMH6-F1
#
_entry.id   AF-A0AAW3YMH6-F1
#
_cell.length_a   1.000
_cell.length_b   1.000
_cell.length_c   1.000
_cell.angle_alpha   90.00
_cell.angle_beta   90.00
_cell.angle_gamma   90.00
#
_symmetry.space_group_name_H-M   'P 1'
#
loop_
_entity.id
_entity.type
_entity.pdbx_description
1 polymer ?
#
loop_
_entity_poly.entity_id
_entity_poly.type
_entity_poly.pdbx_seq_one_letter_code
_entity_poly.pdbx_strand_id
1 'polypeptide(L)' 'MSNKKEITMGIDELLENEEALNIVSEDLGYVKEQFIEELRSAQKSGLDYIKFEVDEENHDQ' A
#
# COMPACT_ATOMS: atom_id res chain seq x y z
N MET A 1 20.66 -10.82 -5.72
CA MET A 1 19.28 -11.20 -6.05
C MET A 1 18.42 -10.36 -5.14
N SER A 2 17.59 -9.47 -5.67
CA SER A 2 16.68 -8.67 -4.83
C SER A 2 15.60 -9.61 -4.31
N ASN A 3 15.63 -9.93 -3.02
CA ASN A 3 14.54 -10.62 -2.34
C ASN A 3 13.44 -9.57 -2.09
N LYS A 4 12.63 -9.34 -3.11
CA LYS A 4 11.46 -8.48 -2.96
C LYS A 4 10.33 -9.33 -2.40
N LYS A 5 9.75 -8.89 -1.29
CA LYS A 5 8.55 -9.49 -0.73
C LYS A 5 7.35 -8.84 -1.38
N GLU A 6 6.57 -9.65 -2.08
CA GLU A 6 5.28 -9.22 -2.61
C GLU A 6 4.23 -9.32 -1.50
N ILE A 7 3.56 -8.22 -1.21
CA ILE A 7 2.45 -8.17 -0.27
C ILE A 7 1.19 -7.82 -1.06
N THR A 8 0.15 -8.64 -0.88
CA THR A 8 -1.21 -8.35 -1.35
C THR A 8 -2.06 -8.03 -0.14
N MET A 9 -2.73 -6.89 -0.16
CA MET A 9 -3.56 -6.40 0.94
C MET A 9 -4.92 -5.97 0.39
N GLY A 10 -6.01 -6.23 1.12
CA GLY A 10 -7.32 -5.69 0.77
C GLY A 10 -7.32 -4.17 0.89
N ILE A 11 -8.06 -3.46 0.03
CA ILE A 11 -8.12 -1.99 0.17
C ILE A 11 -8.71 -1.59 1.53
N ASP A 12 -9.74 -2.29 2.00
CA ASP A 12 -10.30 -2.02 3.33
C ASP A 12 -9.27 -2.26 4.44
N GLU A 13 -8.46 -3.31 4.34
CA GLU A 13 -7.38 -3.61 5.28
C GLU A 13 -6.30 -2.51 5.26
N LEU A 14 -5.92 -2.03 4.06
CA LEU A 14 -4.98 -0.92 3.93
C LEU A 14 -5.54 0.38 4.51
N LEU A 15 -6.83 0.66 4.32
CA LEU A 15 -7.51 1.83 4.87
C LEU A 15 -7.61 1.78 6.41
N GLU A 16 -7.69 0.59 6.99
CA GLU A 16 -7.67 0.37 8.44
C GLU A 16 -6.26 0.41 9.04
N ASN A 17 -5.21 0.17 8.24
CA ASN A 17 -3.82 0.22 8.66
C ASN A 17 -3.19 1.60 8.36
N GLU A 18 -3.33 2.51 9.31
CA GLU A 18 -2.87 3.90 9.16
C GLU A 18 -1.36 4.03 8.86
N GLU A 19 -0.53 3.17 9.45
CA GLU A 19 0.93 3.19 9.25
C GLU A 19 1.29 2.77 7.82
N ALA A 20 0.74 1.64 7.36
CA ALA A 20 0.97 1.16 6.00
C ALA A 20 0.46 2.16 4.96
N LEU A 21 -0.72 2.72 5.18
CA LEU A 21 -1.28 3.74 4.30
C LEU A 21 -0.38 4.98 4.21
N ASN A 22 0.18 5.44 5.34
CA ASN A 22 1.09 6.59 5.35
C ASN A 22 2.35 6.29 4.52
N ILE A 23 3.00 5.14 4.79
CA ILE A 23 4.21 4.72 4.07
C ILE A 23 3.96 4.62 2.56
N VAL A 24 2.90 3.92 2.16
CA VAL A 24 2.57 3.74 0.74
C VAL A 24 2.21 5.08 0.08
N SER A 25 1.46 5.94 0.76
CA SER A 25 1.12 7.26 0.21
C SER A 25 2.35 8.14 0.01
N GLU A 26 3.29 8.15 0.96
CA GLU A 26 4.55 8.90 0.87
C GLU A 26 5.46 8.37 -0.23
N ASP A 27 5.62 7.05 -0.33
CA ASP A 27 6.46 6.41 -1.34
C ASP A 27 5.94 6.66 -2.76
N LEU A 28 4.61 6.70 -2.93
CA LEU A 28 3.96 7.05 -4.19
C LEU A 28 3.89 8.57 -4.45
N GLY A 29 4.31 9.40 -3.49
CA GLY A 29 4.29 10.87 -3.61
C GLY A 29 2.88 11.48 -3.53
N TYR A 30 1.91 10.75 -2.97
CA TYR A 30 0.57 11.25 -2.73
C TYR A 30 0.43 11.88 -1.35
N VAL A 31 -0.43 12.88 -1.23
CA VAL A 31 -0.97 13.27 0.07
C VAL A 31 -1.93 12.17 0.54
N LYS A 32 -1.82 11.76 1.81
CA LYS A 32 -2.61 10.66 2.41
C LYS A 32 -4.11 10.74 2.08
N GLU A 33 -4.73 11.91 2.24
CA GLU A 33 -6.16 12.09 1.96
C GLU A 33 -6.49 11.86 0.49
N GLN A 34 -5.64 12.34 -0.43
CA GLN A 34 -5.82 12.12 -1.87
C GLN A 34 -5.69 10.64 -2.22
N PHE A 35 -4.72 9.95 -1.59
CA PHE A 35 -4.53 8.52 -1.79
C PHE A 35 -5.76 7.71 -1.34
N ILE A 36 -6.36 8.06 -0.20
CA ILE A 36 -7.60 7.43 0.29
C ILE A 36 -8.76 7.63 -0.69
N GLU A 37 -8.91 8.84 -1.24
CA GLU A 37 -9.97 9.13 -2.21
C GLU A 37 -9.84 8.28 -3.47
N GLU A 38 -8.63 8.16 -4.01
CA GLU A 38 -8.33 7.32 -5.17
C GLU A 38 -8.58 5.83 -4.88
N LEU A 39 -8.14 5.34 -3.72
CA LEU A 39 -8.41 3.96 -3.29
C LEU A 39 -9.92 3.66 -3.22
N ARG A 40 -10.71 4.55 -2.62
CA ARG A 40 -12.17 4.40 -2.53
C ARG A 40 -12.84 4.49 -3.91
N SER A 41 -12.31 5.32 -4.81
CA SER A 41 -12.77 5.40 -6.20
C SER A 41 -12.49 4.10 -6.96
N ALA A 42 -11.30 3.53 -6.77
CA ALA A 42 -10.91 2.25 -7.34
C ALA A 42 -11.78 1.09 -6.81
N GLN A 43 -12.09 1.06 -5.51
CA GLN A 43 -13.03 0.09 -4.94
C GLN A 43 -14.41 0.14 -5.59
N LYS A 44 -14.96 1.34 -5.80
CA LYS A 44 -16.24 1.51 -6.52
C LYS A 44 -16.18 0.99 -7.96
N SER A 45 -14.99 0.96 -8.55
CA SER A 45 -14.73 0.44 -9.89
C SER A 45 -14.43 -1.07 -9.90
N GLY A 46 -14.48 -1.74 -8.74
CA GLY A 46 -14.30 -3.18 -8.60
C GLY A 46 -12.87 -3.62 -8.24
N LEU A 47 -12.02 -2.71 -7.77
CA LEU A 47 -10.67 -3.06 -7.31
C LEU A 47 -10.70 -3.38 -5.81
N ASP A 48 -10.53 -4.66 -5.47
CA ASP A 48 -10.68 -5.12 -4.08
C ASP A 48 -9.33 -5.20 -3.32
N TYR A 49 -8.22 -5.37 -4.04
CA TYR A 49 -6.89 -5.61 -3.48
C TYR A 49 -5.83 -4.77 -4.18
N ILE A 50 -4.82 -4.37 -3.41
CA ILE A 50 -3.60 -3.75 -3.92
C ILE A 50 -2.42 -4.69 -3.68
N LYS A 51 -1.47 -4.69 -4.61
CA LYS A 51 -0.22 -5.45 -4.52
C LYS A 51 0.95 -4.47 -4.55
N PHE A 52 1.85 -4.57 -3.58
CA PHE A 52 3.07 -3.78 -3.52
C PHE A 52 4.28 -4.68 -3.23
N GLU A 53 5.43 -4.29 -3.78
CA GLU A 53 6.72 -4.91 -3.51
C GLU A 53 7.39 -4.12 -2.39
N VAL A 54 7.81 -4.81 -1.34
CA VAL A 54 8.71 -4.25 -0.33
C VAL A 54 10.06 -4.88 -0.53
N ASP A 55 11.10 -4.05 -0.55
CA ASP A 55 12.45 -4.55 -0.40
C ASP A 55 12.55 -5.14 1.00
N GLU A 56 12.87 -6.44 1.11
CA GLU A 56 13.40 -6.96 2.36
C GLU A 56 14.77 -6.31 2.53
N GLU A 57 14.82 -5.12 3.12
CA GLU A 57 16.05 -4.74 3.79
C GLU A 57 16.30 -5.84 4.82
N ASN A 58 17.39 -6.57 4.63
CA ASN A 58 17.87 -7.53 5.60
C ASN A 58 17.92 -6.81 6.95
N HIS A 59 16.96 -7.09 7.83
CA HIS A 59 17.12 -6.95 9.27
C HIS A 59 18.10 -8.03 9.76
N ASP A 60 19.28 -8.09 9.14
CA ASP A 60 20.49 -8.56 9.78
C ASP A 60 21.20 -7.29 10.26
N GLN A 61 20.87 -6.85 11.47
CA GLN A 61 21.81 -6.58 12.58
C GLN A 61 21.13 -5.87 13.76
#